data_AF-Q0EAE5-F1
#
_entry.id   AF-Q0EAE5-F1
#
_cell.length_a   1.000
_cell.length_b   1.000
_cell.length_c   1.000
_cell.angle_alpha   90.00
_cell.angle_beta   90.00
_cell.angle_gamma   90.00
#
_symmetry.space_group_name_H-M   'P 1'
#
loop_
_entity.id
_entity.type
_entity.pdbx_description
1 polymer ?
#
loop_
_entity_poly.entity_id
_entity_poly.type
_entity_poly.pdbx_seq_one_letter_code
_entity_poly.pdbx_strand_id
1 'polypeptide(L)'
;MKGQMIICLVLIALCMSVVVMAQNLRAEELEKANPKDERVRSFERNQKRACKDYLPKSECTQFRCRTSMKYKYTNCKKTCGTC
;
A
#
# COMPACT_ATOMS: atom_id res chain seq x y z
N MET A 1 -30.76 -22.86 39.61
CA MET A 1 -30.02 -23.40 38.43
C MET A 1 -29.99 -22.47 37.21
N LYS A 2 -30.94 -21.53 37.02
CA LYS A 2 -30.95 -20.64 35.82
C LYS A 2 -29.78 -19.66 35.75
N GLY A 3 -29.30 -19.12 36.87
CA GLY A 3 -28.21 -18.14 36.89
C GLY A 3 -26.85 -18.68 36.45
N GLN A 4 -26.53 -19.94 36.78
CA GLN A 4 -25.26 -20.56 36.38
C GLN A 4 -25.15 -20.74 34.86
N MET A 5 -26.27 -21.02 34.18
CA MET A 5 -26.31 -21.13 32.71
C MET A 5 -25.97 -19.79 32.03
N ILE A 6 -26.48 -18.68 32.55
CA ILE A 6 -26.22 -17.34 31.99
C ILE A 6 -24.75 -16.96 32.18
N ILE A 7 -24.19 -17.21 33.38
CA ILE A 7 -22.77 -16.95 33.64
C ILE A 7 -21.88 -17.77 32.71
N CYS A 8 -22.22 -19.04 32.48
CA CYS A 8 -21.49 -19.92 31.57
C CYS A 8 -21.52 -19.40 30.12
N LEU A 9 -22.68 -18.93 29.64
CA LEU A 9 -22.79 -18.34 28.30
C LEU A 9 -21.98 -17.06 28.15
N VAL A 10 -21.96 -16.19 29.18
CA VAL A 10 -21.16 -14.95 29.16
C VAL A 10 -19.66 -15.28 29.13
N LEU A 11 -19.21 -16.27 29.90
CA LEU A 11 -17.82 -16.72 29.89
C LEU A 11 -17.41 -17.27 28.52
N ILE A 12 -18.26 -18.07 27.87
CA ILE A 12 -17.99 -18.58 26.52
C ILE A 12 -17.90 -17.43 25.52
N ALA A 13 -18.82 -16.46 25.57
CA ALA A 13 -18.80 -15.30 24.67
C ALA A 13 -17.52 -14.46 24.84
N LEU A 14 -17.06 -14.26 26.08
CA LEU A 14 -15.81 -13.58 26.39
C LEU A 14 -14.58 -14.38 25.90
N CYS A 15 -14.57 -15.70 26.07
CA CYS A 15 -13.49 -16.53 25.54
C CYS A 15 -13.42 -16.44 24.00
N MET A 16 -14.57 -16.47 23.32
CA MET A 16 -14.61 -16.38 21.86
C MET A 16 -14.14 -15.00 21.37
N SER A 17 -14.50 -13.91 22.05
CA SER A 17 -14.04 -12.57 21.65
C SER A 17 -12.52 -12.39 21.82
N VAL A 18 -11.94 -12.93 22.90
CA VAL A 18 -10.48 -12.91 23.12
C VAL A 18 -9.75 -13.74 22.06
N VAL A 19 -10.26 -14.92 21.70
CA VAL A 19 -9.67 -15.75 20.65
C VAL A 19 -9.69 -15.04 19.30
N VAL A 20 -10.80 -14.39 18.94
CA VAL A 20 -10.91 -13.62 17.69
C VAL A 20 -9.93 -12.44 17.68
N MET A 21 -9.81 -11.71 18.79
CA MET A 21 -8.84 -10.61 18.88
C MET A 21 -7.39 -11.10 18.76
N ALA A 22 -7.04 -12.23 19.39
CA ALA A 22 -5.71 -12.81 19.28
C ALA A 22 -5.38 -13.29 17.84
N GLN A 23 -6.38 -13.82 17.13
CA GLN A 23 -6.21 -14.20 15.71
C GLN A 23 -6.03 -12.97 14.81
N ASN A 24 -6.80 -11.91 15.03
CA ASN A 24 -6.67 -10.66 14.27
C ASN A 24 -5.31 -9.99 14.49
N LEU A 25 -4.84 -9.93 15.75
CA LEU A 25 -3.49 -9.43 16.06
C LEU A 25 -2.40 -10.23 15.34
N ARG A 26 -2.50 -11.57 15.33
CA ARG A 26 -1.56 -12.42 14.58
C ARG A 26 -1.65 -12.19 13.07
N ALA A 27 -2.83 -11.93 12.53
CA ALA A 27 -3.01 -11.61 11.11
C ALA A 27 -2.40 -10.24 10.75
N GLU A 28 -2.61 -9.21 11.58
CA GLU A 28 -1.99 -7.90 11.40
C GLU A 28 -0.46 -7.95 11.53
N GLU A 29 0.06 -8.76 12.46
CA GLU A 29 1.51 -9.00 12.57
C GLU A 29 2.04 -9.76 11.36
N LEU A 30 1.32 -10.75 10.83
CA LEU A 30 1.70 -11.46 9.60
C LEU A 30 1.68 -10.56 8.37
N GLU A 31 0.73 -9.63 8.29
CA GLU A 31 0.61 -8.66 7.20
C GLU A 31 1.78 -7.67 7.23
N LYS A 32 2.14 -7.17 8.43
CA LYS A 32 3.33 -6.33 8.62
C LYS A 32 4.64 -7.09 8.40
N ALA A 33 4.68 -8.38 8.74
CA ALA A 33 5.84 -9.24 8.54
C ALA A 33 6.01 -9.73 7.09
N ASN A 34 5.10 -9.39 6.16
CA ASN A 34 5.25 -9.65 4.73
C ASN A 34 5.72 -8.40 3.97
N PRO A 35 7.03 -8.05 3.98
CA PRO A 35 7.57 -6.96 3.19
C PRO A 35 7.46 -7.18 1.67
N LYS A 36 7.04 -8.38 1.25
CA LYS A 36 6.79 -8.72 -0.15
C LYS A 36 5.60 -7.93 -0.70
N ASP A 37 4.52 -7.76 0.07
CA ASP A 37 3.37 -6.99 -0.40
C ASP A 37 3.65 -5.50 -0.50
N GLU A 38 4.47 -4.93 0.39
CA GLU A 38 4.81 -3.52 0.31
C GLU A 38 5.74 -3.22 -0.89
N ARG A 39 6.71 -4.10 -1.15
CA ARG A 39 7.57 -3.99 -2.35
C ARG A 39 6.76 -4.19 -3.63
N VAL A 40 5.85 -5.16 -3.67
CA VAL A 40 4.98 -5.39 -4.83
C VAL A 40 4.02 -4.23 -5.02
N ARG A 41 3.34 -3.72 -3.98
CA ARG A 41 2.48 -2.52 -4.07
C ARG A 41 3.26 -1.27 -4.45
N SER A 42 4.51 -1.12 -4.00
CA SER A 42 5.39 -0.02 -4.41
C SER A 42 5.79 -0.16 -5.88
N PHE A 43 6.12 -1.38 -6.32
CA PHE A 43 6.40 -1.68 -7.72
C PHE A 43 5.17 -1.45 -8.60
N GLU A 44 3.98 -1.90 -8.21
CA GLU A 44 2.73 -1.63 -8.92
C GLU A 44 2.38 -0.13 -8.95
N ARG A 45 2.57 0.59 -7.83
CA ARG A 45 2.37 2.06 -7.80
C ARG A 45 3.34 2.77 -8.74
N ASN A 46 4.57 2.29 -8.84
CA ASN A 46 5.57 2.85 -9.75
C ASN A 46 5.35 2.40 -11.20
N GLN A 47 4.86 1.19 -11.43
CA GLN A 47 4.54 0.63 -12.75
C GLN A 47 3.29 1.30 -13.34
N LYS A 48 2.31 1.66 -12.50
CA LYS A 48 1.11 2.42 -12.89
C LYS A 48 1.37 3.90 -13.13
N ARG A 49 2.61 4.40 -12.96
CA ARG A 49 2.94 5.76 -13.43
C ARG A 49 2.83 5.77 -14.95
N ALA A 50 1.66 6.19 -15.45
CA ALA A 50 1.38 6.33 -16.86
C ALA A 50 2.55 6.99 -17.57
N CYS A 51 3.05 6.34 -18.63
CA CYS A 51 4.13 6.89 -19.43
C CYS A 51 3.62 8.06 -20.27
N LYS A 52 3.61 9.24 -19.66
CA LYS A 52 3.14 10.47 -20.26
C LYS A 52 3.96 11.66 -19.80
N ASP A 53 3.93 12.68 -20.64
CA ASP A 53 4.35 14.02 -20.26
C ASP A 53 3.16 14.73 -19.60
N TYR A 54 3.39 15.30 -18.43
CA TYR A 54 2.46 16.16 -17.69
C TYR A 54 2.56 17.62 -18.13
N LEU A 55 3.64 17.99 -18.83
CA LEU A 55 3.79 19.29 -19.46
C LEU A 55 3.62 19.20 -20.99
N PRO A 56 3.28 20.30 -21.66
CA PRO A 56 3.28 20.36 -23.11
C PRO A 56 4.65 20.01 -23.70
N LYS A 57 4.67 19.43 -24.90
CA LYS A 57 5.92 19.07 -25.60
C LYS A 57 6.87 20.26 -25.80
N SER A 58 6.33 21.48 -25.91
CA SER A 58 7.12 22.72 -26.00
C SER A 58 7.99 22.99 -24.77
N GLU A 59 7.56 22.53 -23.59
CA GLU A 59 8.32 22.68 -22.34
C GLU A 59 9.26 21.50 -22.08
N CYS A 60 8.97 20.33 -22.66
CA CYS A 60 9.78 19.12 -22.55
C CYS A 60 10.96 19.12 -23.54
N THR A 61 11.88 20.07 -23.37
CA THR A 61 13.07 20.15 -24.24
C THR A 61 14.14 19.14 -23.82
N GLN A 62 14.97 18.70 -24.78
CA GLN A 62 16.11 17.83 -24.48
C GLN A 62 17.08 18.46 -23.46
N PHE A 63 17.20 19.79 -23.44
CA PHE A 63 17.99 20.50 -22.44
C PHE A 63 17.43 20.27 -21.03
N ARG A 64 16.11 20.38 -20.82
CA ARG A 64 15.46 20.12 -19.53
C ARG A 64 15.60 18.66 -19.11
N CYS A 65 15.49 17.72 -20.05
CA CYS A 65 15.70 16.29 -19.76
C CYS A 65 17.11 15.99 -19.23
N ARG A 66 18.14 16.73 -19.68
CA ARG A 66 19.53 16.56 -19.24
C ARG A 66 19.85 17.30 -17.94
N THR A 67 19.28 18.48 -17.75
CA THR A 67 19.66 19.39 -16.65
C THR A 67 18.74 19.31 -15.43
N SER A 68 17.50 18.83 -15.58
CA SER A 68 16.53 18.80 -14.49
C SER A 68 15.96 17.40 -14.26
N MET A 69 16.34 16.81 -13.13
CA MET A 69 15.80 15.52 -12.67
C MET A 69 14.27 15.58 -12.48
N LYS A 70 13.73 16.73 -12.06
CA LYS A 70 12.27 16.92 -11.93
C LYS A 70 11.59 16.81 -13.29
N TYR A 71 12.12 17.45 -14.33
CA TYR A 71 11.57 17.31 -15.68
C TYR A 71 11.69 15.87 -16.16
N LYS A 72 12.86 15.24 -16.02
CA LYS A 72 13.11 13.86 -16.49
C LYS A 72 12.18 12.82 -15.83
N TYR A 73 12.08 12.82 -14.50
CA TYR A 73 11.39 11.74 -13.76
C TYR A 73 9.96 12.06 -13.34
N THR A 74 9.52 13.31 -13.45
CA THR A 74 8.17 13.75 -13.05
C THR A 74 7.38 14.30 -14.23
N ASN A 75 7.85 15.35 -14.87
CA ASN A 75 7.03 16.14 -15.80
C ASN A 75 7.05 15.64 -17.25
N CYS A 76 8.19 15.18 -17.75
CA CYS A 76 8.43 14.91 -19.16
C CYS A 76 8.94 13.48 -19.37
N LYS A 77 8.36 12.52 -18.64
CA LYS A 77 8.89 11.15 -18.57
C LYS A 77 8.98 10.48 -19.94
N LYS A 78 7.96 10.69 -20.77
CA LYS A 78 7.85 10.10 -22.10
C LYS A 78 8.81 10.80 -23.08
N THR A 79 8.82 12.13 -23.09
CA THR A 79 9.73 12.89 -23.96
C THR A 79 11.21 12.69 -23.56
N CYS A 80 11.49 12.49 -22.27
CA CYS A 80 12.85 12.24 -21.78
C CYS A 80 13.25 10.75 -21.78
N GLY A 81 12.40 9.83 -22.23
CA GLY A 81 12.70 8.39 -22.31
C GLY A 81 12.97 7.71 -20.96
N THR A 82 12.32 8.19 -19.90
CA THR A 82 12.46 7.68 -18.52
C THR A 82 11.40 6.65 -18.17
N CYS A 83 10.27 6.77 -18.85
CA CYS A 83 9.46 5.65 -19.28
C CYS A 83 9.60 5.58 -20.82
#